data_AF-M5DZG8-F1
#
_entry.id   AF-M5DZG8-F1
#
_cell.length_a   1.000
_cell.length_b   1.000
_cell.length_c   1.000
_cell.angle_alpha   90.00
_cell.angle_beta   90.00
_cell.angle_gamma   90.00
#
_symmetry.space_group_name_H-M   'P 1'
#
loop_
_entity.id
_entity.type
_entity.pdbx_description
1 polymer ?
#
loop_
_entity_poly.entity_id
_entity_poly.type
_entity_poly.pdbx_seq_one_letter_code
_entity_poly.pdbx_strand_id
1 'polypeptide(L)'
;MSLNKLFPALLLIGGMLLMQIHAIQFWTEHTGQYGALWSVLIEGAALWLWSQRNALKNALAVVATLLALTGPLYQVAAPVVEQLRSTQTNTQQQQLIAAEIASLESSLAQYNSNSGTRVGWAARIDATQATLNAKRTELSQLITAPSATPWQTIAIVLMQALALLLIQIVIVLAIRAVSEKPASEWAENAMQAPALKNNLKAVKAKPKAPVMRQAAAA
;
A
#
# COMPACT_ATOMS: atom_id res chain seq x y z
N MET A 1 -3.99 -18.75 -27.04
CA MET A 1 -3.12 -17.62 -26.64
C MET A 1 -1.84 -17.71 -27.47
N SER A 2 -1.45 -16.66 -28.21
CA SER A 2 -0.19 -16.72 -28.96
C SER A 2 1.00 -16.81 -27.99
N LEU A 3 2.08 -17.50 -28.39
CA LEU A 3 3.27 -17.69 -27.56
C LEU A 3 3.83 -16.35 -27.03
N ASN A 4 3.68 -15.28 -27.81
CA ASN A 4 4.11 -13.91 -27.46
C ASN A 4 3.30 -13.28 -26.31
N LYS A 5 2.08 -13.77 -26.03
CA LYS A 5 1.26 -13.28 -24.91
C LYS A 5 1.43 -14.12 -23.65
N LEU A 6 2.02 -15.32 -23.76
CA LEU A 6 2.16 -16.25 -22.64
C LEU A 6 3.08 -15.69 -21.55
N PHE A 7 4.24 -15.15 -21.93
CA PHE A 7 5.18 -14.53 -20.98
C PHE A 7 4.57 -13.35 -20.19
N PRO A 8 3.96 -12.32 -20.81
CA PRO A 8 3.34 -11.23 -20.05
C PRO A 8 2.17 -11.71 -19.20
N ALA A 9 1.41 -12.74 -19.60
CA ALA A 9 0.35 -13.28 -18.74
C ALA A 9 0.89 -14.02 -17.51
N LEU A 10 2.01 -14.73 -17.62
CA LEU A 10 2.67 -15.33 -16.47
C LEU A 10 3.16 -14.25 -15.49
N LEU A 11 3.77 -13.18 -15.99
CA LEU A 11 4.17 -12.04 -15.16
C LEU A 11 2.97 -11.36 -14.49
N LEU A 12 1.86 -11.21 -15.22
CA LEU A 12 0.62 -10.65 -14.68
C LEU A 12 0.09 -11.48 -13.53
N ILE A 13 -0.07 -12.80 -13.73
CA ILE A 13 -0.61 -13.71 -12.71
C ILE A 13 0.34 -13.77 -11.51
N GLY A 14 1.64 -13.91 -11.74
CA GLY A 14 2.64 -13.98 -10.67
C GLY A 14 2.67 -12.70 -9.82
N GLY A 15 2.68 -11.54 -10.47
CA GLY A 15 2.62 -10.24 -9.78
C GLY A 15 1.33 -10.06 -8.99
N MET A 16 0.19 -10.37 -9.60
CA MET A 16 -1.13 -10.32 -8.97
C MET A 16 -1.19 -11.19 -7.72
N LEU A 17 -0.79 -12.47 -7.80
CA LEU A 17 -0.81 -13.36 -6.65
C LEU A 17 0.08 -12.86 -5.50
N LEU A 18 1.27 -12.36 -5.81
CA LEU A 18 2.20 -11.85 -4.81
C LEU A 18 1.63 -10.61 -4.10
N MET A 19 1.01 -9.69 -4.84
CA MET A 19 0.34 -8.53 -4.27
C MET A 19 -0.89 -8.92 -3.45
N GLN A 20 -1.64 -9.91 -3.94
CA GLN A 20 -2.95 -10.25 -3.40
C GLN A 20 -2.87 -10.92 -2.02
N ILE A 21 -1.81 -11.67 -1.72
CA ILE A 21 -1.60 -12.27 -0.39
C ILE A 21 -1.59 -11.17 0.69
N HIS A 22 -0.80 -10.12 0.46
CA HIS A 22 -0.67 -9.01 1.40
C HIS A 22 -1.91 -8.13 1.45
N ALA A 23 -2.54 -7.90 0.30
CA ALA A 23 -3.75 -7.10 0.22
C ALA A 23 -4.96 -7.77 0.89
N ILE A 24 -5.18 -9.08 0.70
CA ILE A 24 -6.25 -9.84 1.35
C ILE A 24 -6.11 -9.76 2.87
N GLN A 25 -4.91 -9.98 3.39
CA GLN A 25 -4.67 -9.92 4.82
C GLN A 25 -5.00 -8.53 5.37
N PHE A 26 -4.47 -7.47 4.75
CA PHE A 26 -4.75 -6.09 5.17
C PHE A 26 -6.25 -5.77 5.18
N TRP A 27 -6.96 -6.07 4.10
CA TRP A 27 -8.38 -5.74 4.02
C TRP A 27 -9.21 -6.58 4.98
N THR A 28 -8.81 -7.83 5.25
CA THR A 28 -9.49 -8.69 6.24
C THR A 28 -9.32 -8.16 7.65
N GLU A 29 -8.13 -7.66 7.99
CA GLU A 29 -7.87 -7.02 9.29
C GLU A 29 -8.76 -5.78 9.51
N HIS A 30 -9.06 -5.00 8.46
CA HIS A 30 -9.77 -3.72 8.59
C HIS A 30 -11.28 -3.79 8.29
N THR A 31 -11.73 -4.75 7.48
CA THR A 31 -13.14 -4.86 7.03
C THR A 31 -13.78 -6.19 7.40
N GLY A 32 -13.06 -7.05 8.12
CA GLY A 32 -13.54 -8.34 8.61
C GLY A 32 -13.75 -9.36 7.49
N GLN A 33 -14.83 -10.14 7.59
CA GLN A 33 -15.11 -11.28 6.71
C GLN A 33 -15.19 -10.95 5.20
N TYR A 34 -15.42 -9.68 4.85
CA TYR A 34 -15.51 -9.23 3.46
C TYR A 34 -14.17 -8.70 2.90
N GLY A 35 -13.10 -8.69 3.67
CA GLY A 35 -11.83 -8.10 3.25
C GLY A 35 -11.22 -8.74 2.01
N ALA A 36 -11.30 -10.06 1.90
CA ALA A 36 -10.88 -10.76 0.69
C ALA A 36 -11.64 -10.26 -0.56
N LEU A 37 -12.94 -10.02 -0.45
CA LEU A 37 -13.77 -9.51 -1.54
C LEU A 37 -13.35 -8.09 -1.93
N TRP A 38 -13.09 -7.21 -0.96
CA TRP A 38 -12.58 -5.86 -1.20
C TRP A 38 -11.26 -5.88 -1.97
N SER A 39 -10.31 -6.73 -1.54
CA SER A 39 -9.02 -6.87 -2.19
C SER A 39 -9.14 -7.28 -3.66
N VAL A 40 -9.90 -8.35 -3.91
CA VAL A 40 -10.12 -8.88 -5.27
C VAL A 40 -10.83 -7.87 -6.16
N LEU A 41 -11.83 -7.17 -5.62
CA LEU A 41 -12.61 -6.22 -6.39
C LEU A 41 -11.81 -4.96 -6.76
N ILE A 42 -11.00 -4.44 -5.84
CA ILE A 42 -10.12 -3.30 -6.10
C ILE A 42 -9.06 -3.66 -7.15
N GLU A 43 -8.42 -4.82 -7.00
CA GLU A 43 -7.40 -5.26 -7.95
C GLU A 43 -7.99 -5.54 -9.34
N GLY A 44 -9.13 -6.22 -9.39
CA GLY A 44 -9.87 -6.46 -10.63
C GLY A 44 -10.29 -5.15 -11.32
N ALA A 45 -10.76 -4.17 -10.54
CA ALA A 45 -11.10 -2.84 -11.06
C ALA A 45 -9.86 -2.12 -11.62
N ALA A 46 -8.72 -2.18 -10.94
CA ALA A 46 -7.46 -1.58 -11.41
C ALA A 46 -7.04 -2.21 -12.76
N LEU A 47 -7.02 -3.54 -12.85
CA LEU A 47 -6.69 -4.23 -14.10
C LEU A 47 -7.65 -3.90 -15.23
N TRP A 48 -8.95 -3.90 -14.94
CA TRP A 48 -9.96 -3.55 -15.93
C TRP A 48 -9.76 -2.12 -16.43
N LEU A 49 -9.54 -1.15 -15.55
CA LEU A 49 -9.30 0.24 -15.94
C LEU A 49 -8.03 0.40 -16.77
N TRP A 50 -6.92 -0.27 -16.40
CA TRP A 50 -5.68 -0.26 -17.18
C TRP A 50 -5.82 -0.91 -18.56
N SER A 51 -6.71 -1.90 -18.71
CA SER A 51 -6.97 -2.55 -20.00
C SER A 51 -7.65 -1.64 -21.02
N GLN A 52 -8.38 -0.61 -20.56
CA GLN A 52 -9.24 0.24 -21.40
C GLN A 52 -8.47 1.34 -22.16
N ARG A 53 -7.20 1.60 -21.81
CA ARG A 53 -6.28 2.54 -22.50
C ARG A 53 -6.83 3.96 -22.73
N ASN A 54 -7.74 4.43 -21.89
CA ASN A 54 -8.35 5.77 -21.98
C ASN A 54 -7.77 6.68 -20.88
N ALA A 55 -7.49 7.95 -21.18
CA ALA A 55 -6.85 8.89 -20.22
C ALA A 55 -7.63 9.07 -18.90
N LEU A 56 -8.96 9.24 -18.96
CA LEU A 56 -9.80 9.36 -17.75
C LEU A 56 -9.81 8.06 -16.96
N LYS A 57 -9.94 6.92 -17.65
CA LYS A 57 -9.90 5.59 -17.02
C LYS A 57 -8.51 5.30 -16.44
N ASN A 58 -7.44 5.78 -17.07
CA ASN A 58 -6.08 5.65 -16.55
C ASN A 58 -5.91 6.45 -15.25
N ALA A 59 -6.48 7.66 -15.15
CA ALA A 59 -6.47 8.41 -13.89
C ALA A 59 -7.16 7.63 -12.76
N LEU A 60 -8.34 7.06 -13.05
CA LEU A 60 -9.01 6.15 -12.10
C LEU A 60 -8.21 4.88 -11.83
N ALA A 61 -7.49 4.36 -12.83
CA ALA A 61 -6.63 3.20 -12.67
C ALA A 61 -5.47 3.49 -11.71
N VAL A 62 -4.89 4.69 -11.75
CA VAL A 62 -3.89 5.12 -10.75
C VAL A 62 -4.48 5.09 -9.36
N VAL A 63 -5.68 5.65 -9.16
CA VAL A 63 -6.36 5.62 -7.86
C VAL A 63 -6.60 4.19 -7.39
N ALA A 64 -7.14 3.33 -8.26
CA ALA A 64 -7.36 1.91 -7.94
C ALA A 64 -6.05 1.16 -7.62
N THR A 65 -4.98 1.45 -8.35
CA THR A 65 -3.64 0.91 -8.07
C THR A 65 -3.10 1.39 -6.73
N LEU A 66 -3.28 2.66 -6.37
CA LEU A 66 -2.90 3.17 -5.05
C LEU A 66 -3.68 2.46 -3.93
N LEU A 67 -4.99 2.26 -4.11
CA LEU A 67 -5.80 1.50 -3.16
C LEU A 67 -5.36 0.04 -3.04
N ALA A 68 -5.00 -0.61 -4.15
CA ALA A 68 -4.48 -1.98 -4.14
C ALA A 68 -3.11 -2.08 -3.43
N LEU A 69 -2.28 -1.04 -3.56
CA LEU A 69 -0.97 -0.97 -2.92
C LEU A 69 -1.03 -0.69 -1.41
N THR A 70 -2.13 -0.17 -0.89
CA THR A 70 -2.27 0.20 0.53
C THR A 70 -1.89 -0.95 1.46
N GLY A 71 -2.40 -2.17 1.20
CA GLY A 71 -2.12 -3.32 2.05
C GLY A 71 -0.66 -3.77 2.04
N PRO A 72 -0.08 -4.08 0.87
CA PRO A 72 1.34 -4.42 0.76
C PRO A 72 2.27 -3.34 1.35
N LEU A 73 2.00 -2.05 1.09
CA LEU A 73 2.79 -0.96 1.65
C LEU A 73 2.66 -0.86 3.17
N TYR A 74 1.47 -1.06 3.71
CA TYR A 74 1.23 -1.06 5.15
C TYR A 74 2.06 -2.14 5.86
N GLN A 75 2.04 -3.37 5.32
CA GLN A 75 2.79 -4.49 5.91
C GLN A 75 4.30 -4.30 5.82
N VAL A 76 4.79 -3.77 4.70
CA VAL A 76 6.22 -3.44 4.53
C VAL A 76 6.65 -2.31 5.47
N ALA A 77 5.79 -1.33 5.75
CA ALA A 77 6.09 -0.22 6.64
C ALA A 77 5.94 -0.56 8.14
N ALA A 78 5.18 -1.60 8.49
CA ALA A 78 4.90 -2.02 9.87
C ALA A 78 6.14 -2.10 10.79
N PRO A 79 7.27 -2.73 10.41
CA PRO A 79 8.44 -2.80 11.30
C PRO A 79 9.03 -1.44 11.63
N VAL A 80 9.01 -0.47 10.70
CA VAL A 80 9.52 0.89 10.95
C VAL A 80 8.60 1.63 11.93
N VAL A 81 7.28 1.49 11.77
CA VAL A 81 6.30 2.11 12.67
C VAL A 81 6.45 1.54 14.08
N GLU A 82 6.56 0.22 14.22
CA GLU A 82 6.72 -0.41 15.54
C GLU A 82 8.04 -0.04 16.21
N GLN A 83 9.12 0.08 15.43
CA GLN A 83 10.41 0.54 15.93
C GLN A 83 10.36 2.00 16.42
N LEU A 84 9.72 2.89 15.65
CA LEU A 84 9.52 4.29 16.05
C LEU A 84 8.71 4.38 17.35
N ARG A 85 7.62 3.60 17.45
CA ARG A 85 6.78 3.53 18.63
C ARG A 85 7.54 3.03 19.85
N SER A 86 8.31 1.95 19.69
CA SER A 86 9.15 1.38 20.75
C SER A 86 10.19 2.37 21.25
N THR A 87 10.84 3.10 20.34
CA THR A 87 11.83 4.14 20.69
C THR A 87 11.18 5.25 21.51
N GLN A 88 10.01 5.73 21.09
CA GLN A 88 9.29 6.77 21.79
C GLN A 88 8.84 6.34 23.20
N THR A 89 8.29 5.13 23.34
CA THR A 89 7.91 4.56 24.64
C THR A 89 9.12 4.42 25.56
N ASN A 90 10.25 3.93 25.06
CA ASN A 90 11.48 3.80 25.85
C ASN A 90 11.99 5.17 26.32
N THR A 91 11.99 6.19 25.45
CA THR A 91 12.37 7.55 25.83
C THR A 91 11.45 8.13 26.91
N GLN A 92 10.13 7.91 26.80
CA GLN A 92 9.17 8.35 27.82
C GLN A 92 9.43 7.64 29.15
N GLN A 93 9.65 6.33 29.14
CA GLN A 93 9.93 5.56 30.34
C GLN A 93 11.24 5.99 31.01
N GLN A 94 12.29 6.25 30.21
CA GLN A 94 13.56 6.81 30.72
C GLN A 94 13.36 8.17 31.42
N GLN A 95 12.54 9.06 30.84
CA GLN A 95 12.24 10.36 31.46
C GLN A 95 11.47 10.22 32.77
N LEU A 96 10.50 9.31 32.83
CA LEU A 96 9.74 9.04 34.06
C LEU A 96 10.66 8.50 35.17
N ILE A 97 11.50 7.52 34.86
CA ILE A 97 12.45 6.96 35.84
C ILE A 97 13.48 8.01 36.29
N ALA A 98 13.96 8.86 35.36
CA ALA A 98 14.86 9.95 35.71
C ALA A 98 14.22 10.98 36.67
N ALA A 99 12.94 11.31 36.46
CA ALA A 99 12.19 12.18 37.36
C ALA A 99 11.96 11.54 38.74
N GLU A 100 11.67 10.23 38.79
CA GLU A 100 11.56 9.48 40.04
C GLU A 100 12.88 9.46 40.81
N ILE A 101 14.01 9.24 40.13
CA ILE A 101 15.35 9.29 40.72
C ILE A 101 15.59 10.68 41.34
N ALA A 102 15.33 11.77 40.61
CA ALA A 102 15.51 13.12 41.14
C ALA A 102 14.66 13.40 42.39
N SER A 103 13.40 12.91 42.40
CA SER A 103 12.51 13.01 43.57
C SER A 103 13.04 12.22 44.77
N LEU A 104 13.55 11.00 44.55
CA LEU A 104 14.15 10.18 45.60
C LEU A 104 15.44 10.79 46.13
N GLU A 105 16.28 11.38 45.28
CA GLU A 105 17.49 12.11 45.68
C GLU A 105 17.16 13.31 46.58
N SER A 106 16.14 14.10 46.20
CA SER A 106 15.65 15.21 47.02
C SER A 106 15.13 14.72 48.39
N SER A 107 14.37 13.63 48.39
CA SER A 107 13.83 13.05 49.63
C SER A 107 14.94 12.54 50.55
N LEU A 108 15.96 11.90 49.97
CA LEU A 108 17.11 11.38 50.70
C LEU A 108 17.96 12.52 51.29
N ALA A 109 18.16 13.61 50.55
CA ALA A 109 18.82 14.81 51.06
C ALA A 109 18.07 15.42 52.26
N GLN A 110 16.74 15.47 52.19
CA GLN A 110 15.90 15.96 53.29
C GLN A 110 15.98 15.03 54.51
N TYR A 111 15.92 13.71 54.33
CA TYR A 111 16.06 12.75 55.44
C TYR A 111 17.44 12.81 56.10
N ASN A 112 18.50 12.98 55.32
CA ASN A 112 19.86 13.19 55.83
C ASN A 112 20.00 14.51 56.60
N SER A 113 19.35 15.59 56.16
CA SER A 113 19.32 16.84 56.92
C SER A 113 18.57 16.69 58.25
N ASN A 114 17.47 15.93 58.26
CA ASN A 114 16.64 15.74 59.45
C ASN A 114 17.23 14.75 60.46
N SER A 115 18.03 13.79 60.02
CA SER A 115 18.67 12.78 60.88
C SER A 115 19.69 13.39 61.86
N GLY A 116 20.26 14.55 61.53
CA GLY A 116 21.14 15.30 62.44
C GLY A 116 20.43 15.88 63.67
N THR A 117 19.09 15.98 63.64
CA THR A 117 18.31 16.60 64.73
C THR A 117 17.28 15.68 65.37
N ARG A 118 16.93 14.55 64.73
CA ARG A 118 15.88 13.62 65.19
C ARG A 118 16.30 12.16 65.03
N VAL A 119 15.93 11.33 65.99
CA VAL A 119 16.17 9.88 65.97
C VAL A 119 15.09 9.15 65.13
N GLY A 120 15.46 8.06 64.45
CA GLY A 120 14.53 7.19 63.72
C GLY A 120 14.50 7.31 62.19
N TRP A 121 15.38 8.12 61.59
CA TRP A 121 15.45 8.28 60.13
C TRP A 121 16.23 7.21 59.38
N ALA A 122 17.10 6.45 60.06
CA ALA A 122 17.99 5.46 59.43
C ALA A 122 17.22 4.48 58.53
N ALA A 123 16.13 3.87 59.04
CA ALA A 123 15.32 2.94 58.26
C ALA A 123 14.69 3.58 57.00
N ARG A 124 14.34 4.87 57.04
CA ARG A 124 13.79 5.58 55.87
C ARG A 124 14.87 5.92 54.85
N ILE A 125 16.07 6.27 55.31
CA ILE A 125 17.24 6.51 54.45
C ILE A 125 17.61 5.22 53.73
N ASP A 126 17.74 4.10 54.46
CA ASP A 126 18.09 2.79 53.88
C ASP A 126 17.06 2.33 52.85
N ALA A 127 15.76 2.46 53.18
CA ALA A 127 14.67 2.13 52.25
C ALA A 127 14.73 2.99 50.98
N THR A 128 14.91 4.31 51.12
CA THR A 128 14.98 5.24 49.98
C THR A 128 16.22 4.97 49.11
N GLN A 129 17.36 4.66 49.73
CA GLN A 129 18.59 4.31 49.03
C GLN A 129 18.43 3.00 48.24
N ALA A 130 17.76 2.00 48.81
CA ALA A 130 17.45 0.75 48.12
C ALA A 130 16.55 0.99 46.89
N THR A 131 15.48 1.79 47.03
CA THR A 131 14.61 2.16 45.90
C THR A 131 15.36 2.95 44.83
N LEU A 132 16.22 3.89 45.22
CA LEU A 132 17.05 4.67 44.31
C LEU A 132 17.99 3.76 43.48
N ASN A 133 18.67 2.82 44.15
CA ASN A 133 19.57 1.88 43.47
C ASN A 133 18.81 0.96 42.50
N ALA A 134 17.60 0.52 42.88
CA ALA A 134 16.74 -0.26 42.00
C ALA A 134 16.35 0.54 40.74
N LYS A 135 15.94 1.81 40.91
CA LYS A 135 15.57 2.69 39.79
C LYS A 135 16.73 3.04 38.87
N ARG A 136 17.93 3.25 39.41
CA ARG A 136 19.15 3.44 38.61
C ARG A 136 19.52 2.18 37.81
N THR A 137 19.30 1.00 38.38
CA THR A 137 19.49 -0.28 37.67
C THR A 137 18.45 -0.45 36.56
N GLU A 138 17.19 -0.13 36.82
CA GLU A 138 16.13 -0.13 35.81
C GLU A 138 16.47 0.81 34.63
N LEU A 139 16.95 2.02 34.93
CA LEU A 139 17.37 2.98 33.91
C LEU A 139 18.58 2.48 33.10
N SER A 140 19.59 1.89 33.74
CA SER A 140 20.78 1.39 33.04
C SER A 140 20.45 0.23 32.10
N GLN A 141 19.53 -0.65 32.50
CA GLN A 141 19.01 -1.74 31.66
C GLN A 141 18.28 -1.19 30.43
N LEU A 142 17.47 -0.14 30.59
CA LEU A 142 16.76 0.50 29.46
C LEU A 142 17.70 1.17 28.45
N ILE A 143 18.85 1.69 28.89
CA ILE A 143 19.84 2.34 28.02
C ILE A 143 20.72 1.32 27.29
N THR A 144 21.03 0.19 27.93
CA THR A 144 21.90 -0.85 27.37
C THR A 144 21.16 -1.88 26.53
N ALA A 145 19.81 -1.87 26.54
CA ALA A 145 19.01 -2.74 25.70
C ALA A 145 19.36 -2.51 24.21
N PRO A 146 19.77 -3.56 23.46
CA PRO A 146 20.16 -3.42 22.06
C PRO A 146 18.94 -3.02 21.23
N SER A 147 18.91 -1.78 20.74
CA SER A 147 17.98 -1.36 19.70
C SER A 147 18.56 -1.74 18.34
N ALA A 148 17.83 -2.49 17.51
CA ALA A 148 18.20 -2.69 16.10
C ALA A 148 18.49 -1.32 15.46
N THR A 149 19.59 -1.19 14.70
CA THR A 149 19.96 0.11 14.15
C THR A 149 18.90 0.59 13.15
N PRO A 150 18.32 1.79 13.36
CA PRO A 150 17.14 2.25 12.60
C PRO A 150 17.37 2.34 11.09
N TRP A 151 18.60 2.62 10.67
CA TRP A 151 18.92 2.75 9.24
C TRP A 151 18.81 1.43 8.46
N GLN A 152 19.10 0.28 9.09
CA GLN A 152 19.03 -1.03 8.42
C GLN A 152 17.58 -1.42 8.14
N THR A 153 16.71 -1.27 9.15
CA THR A 153 15.26 -1.49 9.00
C THR A 153 14.70 -0.58 7.91
N ILE A 154 15.05 0.70 7.94
CA ILE A 154 14.60 1.67 6.92
C ILE A 154 15.07 1.26 5.51
N ALA A 155 16.33 0.82 5.36
CA ALA A 155 16.86 0.39 4.07
C ALA A 155 16.12 -0.83 3.50
N ILE A 156 15.82 -1.83 4.35
CA ILE A 156 15.05 -3.02 3.95
C ILE A 156 13.63 -2.63 3.51
N VAL A 157 12.97 -1.78 4.28
CA VAL A 157 11.62 -1.29 3.96
C VAL A 157 11.61 -0.49 2.65
N LEU A 158 12.61 0.37 2.42
CA LEU A 158 12.76 1.09 1.16
C LEU A 158 12.97 0.13 -0.03
N MET A 159 13.81 -0.89 0.14
CA MET A 159 14.04 -1.90 -0.90
C MET A 159 12.75 -2.65 -1.25
N GLN A 160 11.98 -3.06 -0.24
CA GLN A 160 10.71 -3.75 -0.43
C GLN A 160 9.66 -2.84 -1.09
N ALA A 161 9.57 -1.56 -0.68
CA ALA A 161 8.67 -0.60 -1.30
C ALA A 161 9.00 -0.35 -2.78
N LEU A 162 10.29 -0.26 -3.12
CA LEU A 162 10.75 -0.17 -4.51
C LEU A 162 10.42 -1.43 -5.30
N ALA A 163 10.58 -2.62 -4.71
CA ALA A 163 10.21 -3.88 -5.34
C ALA A 163 8.71 -3.95 -5.65
N LEU A 164 7.85 -3.55 -4.71
CA LEU A 164 6.40 -3.48 -4.91
C LEU A 164 6.03 -2.52 -6.06
N LEU A 165 6.69 -1.36 -6.13
CA LEU A 165 6.46 -0.40 -7.21
C LEU A 165 6.88 -0.96 -8.58
N LEU A 166 8.02 -1.65 -8.65
CA LEU A 166 8.46 -2.32 -9.88
C LEU A 166 7.48 -3.43 -10.30
N ILE A 167 7.01 -4.25 -9.37
CA ILE A 167 6.01 -5.29 -9.63
C ILE A 167 4.72 -4.66 -10.16
N GLN A 168 4.27 -3.56 -9.56
CA GLN A 168 3.08 -2.85 -10.04
C GLN A 168 3.25 -2.31 -11.46
N ILE A 169 4.41 -1.78 -11.81
CA ILE A 169 4.73 -1.35 -13.17
C ILE A 169 4.67 -2.55 -14.13
N VAL A 170 5.25 -3.69 -13.75
CA VAL A 170 5.22 -4.93 -14.53
C VAL A 170 3.79 -5.40 -14.76
N ILE A 171 2.94 -5.40 -13.72
CA ILE A 171 1.51 -5.75 -13.83
C ILE A 171 0.80 -4.84 -14.86
N VAL A 172 1.03 -3.53 -14.79
CA VAL A 172 0.41 -2.56 -15.72
C VAL A 172 0.89 -2.76 -17.17
N LEU A 173 2.18 -3.01 -17.37
CA LEU A 173 2.72 -3.30 -18.71
C LEU A 173 2.20 -4.63 -19.24
N ALA A 174 2.14 -5.65 -18.39
CA ALA A 174 1.67 -6.99 -18.72
C ALA A 174 0.19 -7.00 -19.10
N ILE A 175 -0.70 -6.35 -18.33
CA ILE A 175 -2.12 -6.25 -18.68
C ILE A 175 -2.30 -5.50 -20.00
N ARG A 176 -1.54 -4.41 -20.22
CA ARG A 176 -1.59 -3.68 -21.48
C ARG A 176 -1.16 -4.55 -22.65
N ALA A 177 -0.07 -5.31 -22.54
CA ALA A 177 0.42 -6.20 -23.59
C ALA A 177 -0.56 -7.34 -23.89
N VAL A 178 -1.16 -7.94 -22.87
CA VAL A 178 -2.16 -9.01 -23.04
C VAL A 178 -3.42 -8.47 -23.72
N SER A 179 -3.87 -7.28 -23.33
CA SER A 179 -5.06 -6.60 -23.88
C SER A 179 -4.86 -5.98 -25.28
N GLU A 180 -3.69 -6.09 -25.90
CA GLU A 180 -3.51 -5.62 -27.29
C GLU A 180 -4.36 -6.42 -28.27
N LYS A 181 -5.14 -5.70 -29.07
CA LYS A 181 -5.84 -6.28 -30.21
C LYS A 181 -4.82 -6.77 -31.25
N PRO A 182 -4.94 -8.01 -31.73
CA PRO A 182 -4.00 -8.56 -32.70
C PRO A 182 -4.05 -7.76 -34.02
N ALA A 183 -2.90 -7.60 -34.67
CA ALA A 183 -2.75 -6.88 -35.94
C ALA A 183 -3.69 -7.37 -37.06
N SER A 184 -4.15 -8.62 -36.99
CA SER A 184 -5.11 -9.21 -37.93
C SER A 184 -6.48 -8.51 -37.90
N GLU A 185 -6.94 -8.04 -36.74
CA GLU A 185 -8.21 -7.33 -36.59
C GLU A 185 -8.14 -5.92 -37.23
N TRP A 186 -6.95 -5.31 -37.26
CA TRP A 186 -6.72 -4.04 -37.95
C TRP A 186 -6.65 -4.21 -39.46
N ALA A 187 -6.01 -5.28 -39.94
CA ALA A 187 -5.93 -5.60 -41.36
C ALA A 187 -7.31 -5.93 -41.96
N GLU A 188 -8.13 -6.71 -41.25
CA GLU A 188 -9.49 -7.05 -41.68
C GLU A 188 -10.42 -5.83 -41.68
N ASN A 189 -10.40 -5.00 -40.64
CA ASN A 189 -11.17 -3.75 -40.60
C ASN A 189 -10.69 -2.74 -41.67
N ALA A 190 -9.39 -2.65 -41.93
CA ALA A 190 -8.83 -1.78 -42.97
C ALA A 190 -9.22 -2.25 -44.38
N MET A 191 -9.33 -3.57 -44.62
CA MET A 191 -9.83 -4.12 -45.89
C MET A 191 -11.35 -3.97 -46.06
N GLN A 192 -12.13 -4.01 -44.98
CA GLN A 192 -13.60 -3.83 -45.03
C GLN A 192 -14.03 -2.35 -45.18
N ALA A 193 -13.24 -1.40 -44.67
CA ALA A 193 -13.54 0.03 -44.74
C ALA A 193 -13.78 0.61 -46.17
N PRO A 194 -12.98 0.28 -47.20
CA PRO A 194 -13.26 0.73 -48.57
C PRO A 194 -14.48 0.03 -49.20
N ALA A 195 -14.72 -1.26 -48.90
CA ALA A 195 -15.85 -2.01 -49.44
C ALA A 195 -17.22 -1.47 -48.94
N LEU A 196 -17.30 -1.10 -47.66
CA LEU A 196 -18.47 -0.45 -47.07
C LEU A 196 -18.73 0.94 -47.68
N LYS A 197 -17.68 1.74 -47.90
CA LYS A 197 -17.79 3.06 -48.56
C LYS A 197 -18.31 2.95 -49.99
N ASN A 198 -17.85 1.95 -50.74
CA ASN A 198 -18.30 1.71 -52.12
C ASN A 198 -19.77 1.25 -52.17
N ASN A 199 -20.19 0.35 -51.27
CA ASN A 199 -21.60 -0.05 -51.17
C ASN A 199 -22.52 1.12 -50.79
N LEU A 200 -22.11 1.98 -49.86
CA LEU A 200 -22.88 3.18 -49.50
C LEU A 200 -23.02 4.18 -50.66
N LYS A 201 -21.98 4.33 -51.48
CA LYS A 201 -22.06 5.14 -52.71
C LYS A 201 -22.99 4.51 -53.75
N ALA A 202 -22.93 3.20 -53.95
CA ALA A 202 -23.79 2.48 -54.88
C ALA A 202 -25.28 2.54 -54.48
N VAL A 203 -25.59 2.45 -53.19
CA VAL A 203 -26.95 2.60 -52.66
C VAL A 203 -27.47 4.03 -52.85
N LYS A 204 -26.62 5.05 -52.65
CA LYS A 204 -26.99 6.47 -52.90
C LYS A 204 -27.11 6.83 -54.38
N ALA A 205 -26.42 6.11 -55.26
CA ALA A 205 -26.45 6.34 -56.71
C ALA A 205 -27.63 5.66 -57.41
N LYS A 206 -28.43 4.84 -56.72
CA LYS A 206 -29.60 4.20 -57.30
C LYS A 206 -30.69 5.26 -57.56
N PRO A 207 -31.08 5.53 -58.82
CA PRO A 207 -32.06 6.57 -59.10
C PRO A 207 -33.43 6.17 -58.54
N LYS A 208 -34.12 7.13 -57.91
CA LYS A 208 -35.52 6.99 -57.50
C LYS A 208 -36.35 6.62 -58.73
N ALA A 209 -37.01 5.47 -58.70
CA ALA A 209 -37.88 5.03 -59.79
C ALA A 209 -38.92 6.11 -60.12
N PRO A 210 -39.20 6.39 -61.41
CA PRO A 210 -40.15 7.42 -61.79
C PRO A 210 -41.56 6.98 -61.40
N VAL A 211 -42.21 7.80 -60.59
CA VAL A 211 -43.65 7.69 -60.30
C VAL A 211 -44.40 7.93 -61.61
N MET A 212 -44.91 6.87 -62.23
CA MET A 212 -45.81 7.00 -63.37
C MET A 212 -47.07 7.73 -62.92
N ARG A 213 -47.20 9.01 -63.29
CA ARG A 213 -48.49 9.69 -63.33
C ARG A 213 -49.27 9.15 -64.52
N GLN A 214 -50.25 8.29 -64.26
CA GLN A 214 -51.32 8.03 -65.22
C GLN A 214 -52.07 9.35 -65.45
N ALA A 215 -51.95 9.88 -66.67
CA ALA A 215 -52.80 10.96 -67.15
C ALA A 215 -54.15 10.37 -67.55
N ALA A 216 -55.20 10.90 -66.95
CA ALA A 216 -56.57 10.74 -67.40
C ALA A 216 -56.81 11.71 -68.59
N ALA A 217 -57.34 11.17 -69.69
CA ALA A 217 -58.10 11.87 -70.72
C ALA A 217 -58.91 10.77 -71.44
N ALA A 218 -60.22 10.70 -71.17
CA ALA A 218 -61.29 11.36 -71.91
C ALA A 218 -61.73 10.51 -73.12
#